data_AF-A0AAV6TSA0-F1
#
_entry.id   AF-A0AAV6TSA0-F1
#
_cell.length_a   1.000
_cell.length_b   1.000
_cell.length_c   1.000
_cell.angle_alpha   90.00
_cell.angle_beta   90.00
_cell.angle_gamma   90.00
#
_symmetry.space_group_name_H-M   'P 1'
#
loop_
_entity.id
_entity.type
_entity.pdbx_description
1 polymer ?
#
loop_
_entity_poly.entity_id
_entity_poly.type
_entity_poly.pdbx_seq_one_letter_code
_entity_poly.pdbx_strand_id
1 'polypeptide(L)'
;MYSCGTLQKKRRHLPKELEGIKLKEQGSSHTFQCKEERIYSVPLGWTKKRIGILSTNVNDNIVKVKRRKGADKNEINCPLAFSLYNKYIGGVDLADRNRKY
;
A
#
# COMPACT_ATOMS: atom_id res chain seq x y z
N MET A 1 -12.34 11.33 11.95
CA MET A 1 -10.86 11.24 11.83
C MET A 1 -10.55 10.15 10.83
N TYR A 2 -9.73 10.43 9.81
CA TYR A 2 -9.36 9.44 8.80
C TYR A 2 -7.99 8.83 9.09
N SER A 3 -7.76 7.58 8.70
CA SER A 3 -6.52 6.86 8.97
C SER A 3 -6.06 6.07 7.74
N CYS A 4 -4.74 5.96 7.58
CA CYS A 4 -4.10 5.13 6.57
C CYS A 4 -2.84 4.51 7.19
N GLY A 5 -2.65 3.21 7.01
CA GLY A 5 -1.51 2.51 7.61
C GLY A 5 -1.28 1.12 7.05
N THR A 6 -0.07 0.59 7.29
CA THR A 6 0.24 -0.79 6.94
C THR A 6 -0.33 -1.76 7.97
N LEU A 7 -0.67 -2.96 7.48
CA LEU A 7 -1.26 -4.00 8.30
C LEU A 7 -0.32 -5.20 8.47
N GLN A 8 -0.18 -5.67 9.70
CA GLN A 8 0.46 -6.95 9.97
C GLN A 8 -0.46 -8.12 9.59
N LYS A 9 0.09 -9.11 8.89
CA LYS A 9 -0.66 -10.25 8.34
C LYS A 9 -1.37 -11.08 9.42
N LYS A 10 -0.77 -11.23 10.59
CA LYS A 10 -1.28 -12.06 11.71
C LYS A 10 -2.33 -11.35 12.58
N ARG A 11 -3.03 -10.33 12.07
CA ARG A 11 -4.03 -9.60 12.87
C ARG A 11 -5.27 -10.49 13.08
N ARG A 12 -5.72 -10.63 14.34
CA ARG A 12 -6.78 -11.58 14.75
C ARG A 12 -8.08 -11.50 13.95
N HIS A 13 -8.45 -10.32 13.46
CA HIS A 13 -9.72 -10.09 12.74
C HIS A 13 -9.52 -9.81 11.25
N LEU A 14 -8.43 -10.30 10.66
CA LEU A 14 -8.23 -10.22 9.21
C LEU A 14 -8.98 -11.37 8.52
N PRO A 15 -9.83 -11.11 7.51
CA PRO A 15 -10.50 -12.20 6.79
C PRO A 15 -9.49 -13.15 6.15
N LYS A 16 -9.71 -14.45 6.37
CA LYS A 16 -8.82 -15.53 5.88
C LYS A 16 -8.72 -15.56 4.35
N GLU A 17 -9.75 -15.06 3.67
CA GLU A 17 -9.77 -14.86 2.22
C GLU A 17 -8.55 -14.06 1.73
N LEU A 18 -8.06 -13.12 2.54
CA LEU A 18 -6.90 -12.29 2.21
C LEU A 18 -5.58 -13.06 2.21
N GLU A 19 -5.48 -14.14 2.99
CA GLU A 19 -4.30 -14.99 3.01
C GLU A 19 -4.20 -15.84 1.73
N GLY A 20 -5.34 -16.23 1.15
CA GLY A 20 -5.43 -17.10 -0.03
C GLY A 20 -5.09 -16.42 -1.36
N ILE A 21 -5.17 -15.09 -1.44
CA ILE A 21 -5.02 -14.36 -2.73
C ILE A 21 -3.60 -14.46 -3.26
N LYS A 22 -3.41 -15.23 -4.33
CA LYS A 22 -2.15 -15.28 -5.09
C LYS A 22 -2.23 -14.29 -6.25
N LEU A 23 -1.59 -13.13 -6.09
CA LEU A 23 -1.34 -12.21 -7.18
C LEU A 23 -0.24 -12.81 -8.09
N LYS A 24 -0.58 -13.07 -9.35
CA LYS A 24 0.31 -13.73 -10.33
C LYS A 24 1.26 -12.75 -11.01
N GLU A 25 0.85 -11.50 -11.19
CA GLU A 25 1.58 -10.50 -11.99
C GLU A 25 2.14 -9.35 -11.14
N GLN A 26 3.31 -8.85 -11.54
CA GLN A 26 3.94 -7.71 -10.88
C GLN A 26 3.12 -6.43 -11.12
N GLY A 27 2.86 -5.67 -10.06
CA GLY A 27 2.03 -4.46 -10.16
C GLY A 27 0.52 -4.74 -10.17
N SER A 28 0.11 -6.00 -10.12
CA SER A 28 -1.28 -6.33 -9.80
C SER A 28 -1.57 -6.00 -8.33
N SER A 29 -2.76 -5.43 -8.12
CA SER A 29 -3.29 -5.15 -6.80
C SER A 29 -4.68 -5.72 -6.68
N HIS A 30 -5.00 -6.27 -5.51
CA HIS A 30 -6.37 -6.61 -5.17
C HIS A 30 -6.85 -5.75 -4.02
N THR A 31 -8.07 -5.27 -4.15
CA THR A 31 -8.70 -4.28 -3.29
C THR A 31 -10.00 -4.87 -2.77
N PHE A 32 -10.15 -4.85 -1.45
CA PHE A 32 -11.38 -5.27 -0.79
C PHE A 32 -12.01 -4.06 -0.17
N GLN A 33 -13.26 -3.80 -0.53
CA GLN A 33 -14.07 -2.78 0.10
C GLN A 33 -15.14 -3.48 0.94
N CYS A 34 -15.05 -3.34 2.26
CA CYS A 34 -16.18 -3.64 3.12
C CYS A 34 -17.23 -2.53 2.94
N LYS A 35 -18.53 -2.89 3.03
CA LYS A 35 -19.69 -2.01 2.76
C LYS A 35 -19.70 -0.65 3.51
N GLU A 36 -18.87 -0.48 4.54
CA GLU A 36 -18.79 0.71 5.39
C GLU A 36 -17.36 1.30 5.51
N GLU A 37 -16.61 1.38 4.42
CA GLU A 37 -15.26 1.98 4.37
C GLU A 37 -14.17 1.13 5.04
N ARG A 38 -13.42 0.38 4.25
CA ARG A 38 -12.03 0.00 4.52
C ARG A 38 -11.49 -0.65 3.27
N ILE A 39 -10.49 -0.02 2.66
CA ILE A 39 -9.79 -0.61 1.53
C ILE A 39 -8.62 -1.41 2.06
N TYR A 40 -8.65 -2.72 1.83
CA TYR A 40 -7.47 -3.56 1.93
C TYR A 40 -6.86 -3.69 0.55
N SER A 41 -5.74 -3.02 0.31
CA SER A 41 -4.99 -3.17 -0.94
C SER A 41 -3.75 -4.03 -0.69
N VAL A 42 -3.58 -5.06 -1.53
CA VAL A 42 -2.33 -5.86 -1.59
C VAL A 42 -1.68 -5.61 -2.93
N PRO A 43 -0.66 -4.74 -3.03
CA PRO A 43 0.22 -4.73 -4.17
C PRO A 43 1.22 -5.87 -4.00
N LEU A 44 1.39 -6.64 -5.06
CA LEU A 44 2.57 -7.45 -5.21
C LEU A 44 3.74 -6.52 -5.57
N GLY A 45 4.49 -6.08 -4.55
CA GLY A 45 5.75 -5.37 -4.77
C GLY A 45 6.81 -6.25 -5.46
N TRP A 46 7.88 -5.62 -5.95
CA TRP A 46 9.01 -6.32 -6.62
C TRP A 46 9.59 -7.48 -5.80
N THR A 47 9.53 -7.36 -4.49
CA THR A 47 10.09 -8.33 -3.54
C THR A 47 9.23 -9.58 -3.35
N LYS A 48 8.21 -9.83 -4.18
CA LYS A 48 7.19 -10.90 -4.01
C LYS A 48 6.50 -10.88 -2.63
N LYS A 49 6.76 -9.84 -1.82
CA LYS A 49 6.23 -9.68 -0.48
C LYS A 49 4.90 -8.96 -0.57
N ARG A 50 3.86 -9.62 -0.08
CA ARG A 50 2.54 -9.01 0.12
C ARG A 50 2.60 -8.02 1.27
N ILE A 51 2.19 -6.80 1.01
CA ILE A 51 1.99 -5.75 2.01
C ILE A 51 0.52 -5.36 1.95
N GLY A 52 -0.16 -5.32 3.09
CA GLY A 52 -1.53 -4.81 3.16
C GLY A 52 -1.51 -3.37 3.66
N ILE A 53 -2.27 -2.49 3.02
CA ILE A 53 -2.62 -1.19 3.58
C ILE A 53 -4.10 -1.18 3.88
N LEU A 54 -4.44 -0.63 5.04
CA LEU A 54 -5.80 -0.30 5.44
C LEU A 54 -5.94 1.21 5.40
N SER A 55 -6.94 1.68 4.67
CA SER A 55 -7.27 3.09 4.63
C SER A 55 -8.76 3.35 4.76
N THR A 56 -9.10 4.43 5.45
CA THR A 56 -10.44 5.03 5.51
C THR A 56 -10.52 6.36 4.74
N ASN A 57 -9.41 6.83 4.15
CA ASN A 57 -9.36 8.17 3.53
C ASN A 57 -9.47 8.17 2.00
N VAL A 58 -9.51 7.01 1.37
CA VAL A 58 -9.51 6.87 -0.09
C VAL A 58 -10.39 5.72 -0.55
N ASN A 59 -10.96 5.90 -1.74
CA ASN A 59 -11.67 4.88 -2.50
C ASN A 59 -10.71 4.05 -3.36
N ASP A 60 -11.24 3.04 -4.06
CA ASP A 60 -10.47 2.07 -4.85
C ASP A 60 -9.97 2.66 -6.17
N ASN A 61 -9.17 3.72 -6.06
CA ASN A 61 -8.60 4.42 -7.18
C ASN A 61 -7.19 3.89 -7.45
N ILE A 62 -6.90 3.62 -8.72
CA ILE A 62 -5.57 3.21 -9.19
C ILE A 62 -4.87 4.43 -9.79
N VAL A 63 -3.60 4.61 -9.44
CA VAL A 63 -2.73 5.68 -9.96
C VAL A 63 -1.48 5.08 -10.58
N LYS A 64 -0.99 5.69 -11.67
CA LYS A 64 0.29 5.34 -12.27
C LYS A 64 1.42 5.98 -11.48
N VAL A 65 2.35 5.17 -11.00
CA VAL A 65 3.56 5.64 -10.32
C VAL A 65 4.78 5.29 -11.13
N LYS A 66 5.71 6.25 -11.24
CA LYS A 66 7.01 6.04 -11.88
C LYS A 66 7.92 5.35 -10.88
N ARG A 67 8.39 4.14 -11.21
CA ARG A 67 9.40 3.42 -10.45
C ARG A 67 10.63 3.16 -11.30
N ARG A 68 11.80 3.31 -10.68
CA ARG A 68 13.09 3.09 -11.33
C ARG A 68 13.57 1.65 -11.10
N LYS A 69 14.07 0.99 -12.15
CA LYS A 69 14.81 -0.27 -12.12
C LYS A 69 16.22 -0.05 -12.65
N GLY A 70 17.20 0.21 -11.80
CA GLY A 70 18.54 0.54 -12.30
C GLY A 70 18.52 1.79 -13.18
N ALA A 71 18.78 1.68 -14.48
CA ALA A 71 18.70 2.79 -15.42
C ALA A 71 17.26 3.11 -15.88
N ASP A 72 16.37 2.11 -15.91
CA ASP A 72 15.06 2.23 -16.54
C ASP A 72 14.02 2.87 -15.61
N LYS A 73 13.13 3.67 -16.19
CA LYS A 73 11.95 4.23 -15.50
C LYS A 73 10.69 3.58 -16.06
N ASN A 74 10.05 2.76 -15.25
CA ASN A 74 8.82 2.05 -15.61
C ASN A 74 7.63 2.71 -14.94
N GLU A 75 6.53 2.87 -15.66
CA GLU A 75 5.23 3.22 -15.08
C GLU A 75 4.50 1.95 -14.66
N ILE A 76 4.06 1.91 -13.41
CA ILE A 76 3.31 0.78 -12.85
C ILE A 76 2.01 1.27 -12.25
N ASN A 77 0.97 0.46 -12.35
CA ASN A 77 -0.29 0.70 -11.66
C ASN A 77 -0.11 0.45 -10.16
N CYS A 78 -0.63 1.36 -9.33
CA CYS A 78 -0.51 1.30 -7.88
C CYS A 78 -1.78 1.88 -7.24
N PRO A 79 -2.35 1.24 -6.20
CA PRO A 79 -3.48 1.82 -5.47
C PRO A 79 -3.14 3.20 -4.88
N LEU A 80 -4.08 4.12 -4.91
CA LEU A 80 -3.92 5.48 -4.39
C LEU A 80 -3.52 5.49 -2.92
N ALA A 81 -4.08 4.58 -2.12
CA ALA A 81 -3.73 4.39 -0.71
C ALA A 81 -2.22 4.17 -0.50
N PHE A 82 -1.59 3.37 -1.38
CA PHE A 82 -0.14 3.12 -1.34
C PHE A 82 0.67 4.34 -1.74
N SER A 83 0.23 5.07 -2.76
CA SER A 83 0.91 6.29 -3.20
C SER A 83 0.92 7.34 -2.10
N LEU A 84 -0.24 7.58 -1.46
CA LEU A 84 -0.37 8.54 -0.36
C LEU A 84 0.41 8.09 0.87
N TYR A 85 0.32 6.82 1.27
CA TYR A 85 1.09 6.29 2.39
C TYR A 85 2.58 6.54 2.21
N ASN A 86 3.14 6.19 1.06
CA ASN A 86 4.57 6.40 0.78
C ASN A 86 4.95 7.88 0.76
N LYS A 87 4.05 8.77 0.34
CA LYS A 87 4.29 10.22 0.32
C LYS A 87 4.37 10.82 1.72
N TYR A 88 3.54 10.36 2.65
CA TYR A 88 3.36 11.02 3.95
C TYR A 88 4.01 10.30 5.13
N ILE A 89 4.31 9.00 5.04
CA ILE A 89 4.85 8.23 6.18
C ILE A 89 6.17 8.80 6.73
N GLY A 90 7.01 9.36 5.86
CA GLY A 90 8.34 9.85 6.24
C GLY A 90 8.35 11.18 6.98
N GLY A 91 7.20 11.79 7.28
CA GLY A 91 7.16 13.12 7.91
C GLY A 91 7.84 13.17 9.29
N VAL A 92 7.60 12.14 10.12
CA VAL A 92 8.21 12.05 11.45
C VAL A 92 9.71 11.74 11.34
N ASP A 93 10.09 10.76 10.52
CA ASP A 93 11.49 10.38 10.33
C ASP A 93 12.32 11.52 9.73
N LEU A 94 11.75 12.29 8.80
CA LEU A 94 12.40 13.47 8.21
C LEU A 94 12.62 14.56 9.26
N ALA A 95 11.62 14.83 10.10
CA ALA A 95 11.73 15.81 11.18
C ALA A 95 12.77 15.39 12.23
N ASP A 96 12.81 14.11 12.61
CA ASP A 96 13.84 13.58 13.54
C ASP A 96 15.24 13.67 12.94
N ARG A 97 15.39 13.31 11.66
CA ARG A 97 16.67 13.48 10.94
C ARG A 97 17.13 14.93 10.97
N ASN A 98 16.25 15.87 10.67
CA ASN A 98 16.58 17.30 10.66
C ASN A 98 16.85 17.89 12.06
N ARG A 99 16.49 17.18 13.15
CA ARG A 99 16.82 17.60 14.53
C ARG A 99 18.18 17.08 15.01
N LYS A 100 18.70 16.03 14.39
CA LYS A 100 19.98 15.40 14.73
C LYS A 100 21.18 16.03 14.01
N TYR A 101 20.93 16.84 12.99
CA TYR A 101 21.92 17.63 12.25
C TYR A 101 21.69 19.11 12.51
#